data_AF-A0A075MST3-F1
#
_entry.id   AF-A0A075MST3-F1
#
_cell.length_a   1.000
_cell.length_b   1.000
_cell.length_c   1.000
_cell.angle_alpha   90.00
_cell.angle_beta   90.00
_cell.angle_gamma   90.00
#
_symmetry.space_group_name_H-M   'P 1'
#
loop_
_entity.id
_entity.type
_entity.pdbx_description
1 polymer ?
#
loop_
_entity_poly.entity_id
_entity_poly.type
_entity_poly.pdbx_seq_one_letter_code
_entity_poly.pdbx_strand_id
1 'polypeptide(L)' 'MRPPQKPQKQQTPKSSRKDYDYNKPIGKCVVCYTLSGWHCYECGNDFCQAHYHEHKDRNQCKPMN' A
#
# COMPACT_ATOMS: atom_id res chain seq x y z
N MET A 1 11.92 -5.15 33.81
CA MET A 1 11.72 -6.30 32.90
C MET A 1 10.83 -5.84 31.74
N ARG A 2 11.33 -5.79 30.50
CA ARG A 2 10.57 -5.33 29.31
C ARG A 2 9.82 -6.51 28.68
N PRO A 3 8.52 -6.40 28.35
CA PRO A 3 7.79 -7.49 27.73
C PRO A 3 8.21 -7.71 26.26
N PRO A 4 8.19 -8.96 25.76
CA PRO A 4 8.60 -9.27 24.38
C PRO A 4 7.54 -8.80 23.37
N GLN A 5 8.00 -8.09 22.34
CA GLN A 5 7.19 -7.66 21.20
C GLN A 5 6.85 -8.88 20.33
N LYS A 6 5.56 -9.17 20.17
CA LYS A 6 5.07 -10.23 19.27
C LYS A 6 5.18 -9.76 17.82
N PRO A 7 5.55 -10.65 16.86
CA PRO A 7 5.63 -10.30 15.45
C PRO A 7 4.25 -9.93 14.89
N GLN A 8 4.18 -8.79 14.18
CA GLN A 8 2.98 -8.30 13.49
C GLN A 8 2.55 -9.33 12.44
N LYS A 9 1.42 -10.01 12.70
CA LYS A 9 0.73 -10.82 11.70
C LYS A 9 0.03 -9.88 10.72
N GLN A 10 0.39 -10.05 9.45
CA GLN A 10 -0.31 -9.56 8.26
C GLN A 10 -1.83 -9.68 8.48
N GLN A 11 -2.52 -8.55 8.51
CA GLN A 11 -3.96 -8.49 8.78
C GLN A 11 -4.71 -9.10 7.59
N THR A 12 -5.32 -10.26 7.78
CA THR A 12 -6.35 -10.76 6.88
C THR A 12 -7.59 -9.86 7.02
N PRO A 13 -8.23 -9.43 5.91
CA PRO A 13 -9.37 -8.53 5.99
C PRO A 13 -10.58 -9.29 6.51
N LYS A 14 -10.85 -9.15 7.81
CA LYS A 14 -12.14 -9.54 8.39
C LYS A 14 -13.21 -8.62 7.82
N SER A 15 -14.12 -9.21 7.06
CA SER A 15 -15.42 -8.66 6.72
C SER A 15 -16.02 -7.99 7.96
N SER A 16 -16.06 -6.66 7.96
CA SER A 16 -16.75 -5.87 8.98
C SER A 16 -17.12 -4.53 8.37
N ARG A 17 -18.26 -4.01 8.81
CA ARG A 17 -18.90 -2.76 8.36
C ARG A 17 -17.87 -1.70 8.00
N LYS A 18 -18.12 -0.98 6.91
CA LYS A 18 -17.32 0.15 6.41
C LYS A 18 -17.26 1.28 7.44
N ASP A 19 -16.47 1.10 8.47
CA ASP A 19 -15.94 2.17 9.30
C ASP A 19 -14.91 2.87 8.40
N TYR A 20 -15.38 3.91 7.70
CA TYR A 20 -14.50 4.76 6.91
C TYR A 20 -13.67 5.58 7.90
N ASP A 21 -12.61 4.96 8.42
CA ASP A 21 -11.63 5.65 9.24
C ASP A 21 -10.90 6.68 8.36
N TYR A 22 -11.39 7.92 8.39
CA TYR A 22 -10.82 9.06 7.65
C TYR A 22 -9.39 9.40 8.11
N ASN A 23 -8.97 8.89 9.27
CA ASN A 23 -7.61 8.99 9.79
C ASN A 23 -6.69 7.87 9.27
N LYS A 24 -7.22 6.86 8.57
CA LYS A 24 -6.39 5.79 8.04
C LYS A 24 -5.45 6.40 7.01
N PRO A 25 -4.13 6.17 7.11
CA PRO A 25 -3.20 6.68 6.13
C PRO A 25 -3.59 6.13 4.76
N ILE A 26 -4.16 7.00 3.92
CA ILE A 26 -4.36 6.70 2.52
C ILE A 26 -3.00 6.84 1.88
N GLY A 27 -2.56 5.79 1.19
CA GLY A 27 -1.32 5.85 0.41
C GLY A 27 -1.36 7.07 -0.52
N LYS A 28 -0.21 7.63 -0.85
CA LYS A 28 -0.10 8.65 -1.89
C LYS A 28 0.66 8.07 -3.06
N CYS A 29 0.23 8.42 -4.27
CA CYS A 29 0.94 8.04 -5.47
C CYS A 29 2.38 8.59 -5.42
N VAL A 30 3.38 7.74 -5.59
CA VAL A 30 4.79 8.16 -5.58
C VAL A 30 5.15 9.11 -6.74
N VAL A 31 4.36 9.08 -7.82
CA VAL A 31 4.62 9.87 -9.04
C VAL A 31 4.00 11.27 -8.97
N CYS A 32 2.73 11.37 -8.55
CA CYS A 32 2.00 12.64 -8.56
C CYS A 32 1.40 13.04 -7.21
N TYR A 33 1.68 12.29 -6.14
CA TYR A 33 1.26 12.56 -4.76
C TYR A 33 -0.25 12.70 -4.53
N THR A 34 -1.07 12.34 -5.53
CA THR A 34 -2.52 12.21 -5.39
C THR A 34 -2.86 10.99 -4.53
N LEU A 35 -4.07 10.97 -3.97
CA LEU A 35 -4.54 9.83 -3.18
C LEU A 35 -4.46 8.55 -4.01
N SER A 36 -3.70 7.57 -3.52
CA SER A 36 -3.55 6.27 -4.16
C SER A 36 -4.36 5.21 -3.43
N GLY A 37 -5.07 4.40 -4.20
CA GLY A 37 -5.68 3.16 -3.73
C GLY A 37 -4.98 1.91 -4.22
N TRP A 38 -3.89 2.04 -5.00
CA TRP A 38 -3.23 0.93 -5.68
C TRP A 38 -1.80 0.78 -5.20
N HIS A 39 -1.48 -0.36 -4.62
CA HIS A 39 -0.17 -0.67 -4.08
C HIS A 39 0.51 -1.74 -4.94
N CYS A 40 1.74 -1.49 -5.39
CA CYS A 40 2.57 -2.50 -6.03
C CYS A 40 3.44 -3.21 -4.99
N TYR A 41 3.09 -4.45 -4.65
CA TYR A 41 3.82 -5.25 -3.66
C TYR A 41 5.24 -5.65 -4.11
N GLU A 42 5.50 -5.70 -5.41
CA GLU A 42 6.82 -5.98 -5.97
C GLU A 42 7.80 -4.81 -5.71
N CYS A 43 7.28 -3.58 -5.70
CA CYS A 43 8.07 -2.36 -5.51
C CYS A 43 7.96 -1.75 -4.12
N GLY A 44 6.96 -2.16 -3.34
CA GLY A 44 6.58 -1.49 -2.09
C GLY A 44 6.10 -0.05 -2.29
N ASN A 45 5.66 0.32 -3.49
CA ASN A 45 5.27 1.68 -3.83
C ASN A 45 3.75 1.80 -4.08
N ASP A 46 3.19 2.93 -3.68
CA ASP A 46 1.79 3.27 -3.90
C ASP A 46 1.62 4.17 -5.14
N PHE A 47 0.54 3.94 -5.89
CA PHE A 47 0.25 4.59 -7.16
C PHE A 47 -1.23 4.97 -7.29
N CYS A 48 -1.52 6.06 -7.99
CA CYS A 48 -2.88 6.29 -8.48
C CYS A 48 -3.19 5.28 -9.59
N GLN A 49 -4.46 5.09 -9.93
CA GLN A 49 -4.87 4.10 -10.93
C GLN A 49 -4.11 4.26 -12.27
N ALA A 50 -3.98 5.49 -12.78
CA ALA A 50 -3.29 5.77 -14.03
C ALA A 50 -1.81 5.36 -13.97
N HIS A 51 -1.09 5.80 -12.94
CA HIS A 51 0.34 5.46 -12.78
C HIS A 51 0.55 3.99 -12.43
N TYR A 52 -0.39 3.33 -11.76
CA TYR A 52 -0.31 1.89 -11.51
C TYR A 52 -0.43 1.09 -12.81
N HIS A 53 -1.36 1.47 -13.69
CA HIS A 53 -1.50 0.86 -15.01
C HIS A 53 -0.25 1.07 -15.86
N GLU A 54 0.27 2.31 -15.92
CA GLU A 54 1.51 2.59 -16.65
C GLU A 54 2.70 1.82 -16.06
N HIS A 55 2.83 1.81 -14.74
CA HIS A 55 3.87 1.06 -14.03
C HIS A 55 3.84 -0.44 -14.37
N LYS A 56 2.64 -1.02 -14.39
CA LYS A 56 2.41 -2.43 -14.74
C LYS A 56 2.70 -2.70 -16.21
N ASP A 57 2.22 -1.86 -17.13
CA ASP A 57 2.38 -2.02 -18.58
C ASP A 57 3.85 -1.91 -19.01
N ARG A 58 4.57 -0.93 -18.45
CA ARG A 58 5.99 -0.72 -18.70
C ARG A 58 6.88 -1.72 -17.95
N ASN A 59 6.28 -2.63 -17.17
CA ASN A 59 6.94 -3.58 -16.28
C ASN A 59 8.06 -2.91 -15.45
N GLN A 60 7.82 -1.68 -14.98
CA GLN A 60 8.78 -0.90 -14.22
C GLN A 60 8.84 -1.32 -12.75
N CYS A 61 8.48 -2.58 -12.48
CA CYS A 61 8.73 -3.22 -11.21
C CYS A 61 10.24 -3.37 -11.03
N LYS A 62 10.94 -2.31 -10.62
CA LYS A 62 12.34 -2.41 -10.26
C LYS A 62 12.40 -3.05 -8.87
N PRO A 63 12.86 -4.30 -8.72
CA PRO A 63 13.20 -4.79 -7.40
C PRO A 63 14.30 -3.87 -6.85
N MET A 64 14.05 -3.25 -5.69
CA MET A 64 15.14 -2.65 -4.91
C MET A 64 16.04 -3.80 -4.47
N ASN A 65 17.12 -4.01 -5.22
CA ASN A 65 18.23 -4.85 -4.80
C ASN A 65 19.14 -4.08 -3.84
#